data_AF-A0A673IFK7-F1
#
_entry.id   AF-A0A673IFK7-F1
#
_cell.length_a   1.000
_cell.length_b   1.000
_cell.length_c   1.000
_cell.angle_alpha   90.00
_cell.angle_beta   90.00
_cell.angle_gamma   90.00
#
_symmetry.space_group_name_H-M   'P 1'
#
loop_
_entity.id
_entity.type
_entity.pdbx_description
1 polymer ?
#
loop_
_entity_poly.entity_id
_entity_poly.type
_entity_poly.pdbx_seq_one_letter_code
_entity_poly.pdbx_strand_id
1 'polypeptide(L)'
;MYYITFAVFKMCWPVVGNLGNTYTMALLAYTFSLAGETSTRAQLLNAFDNVAISEGTKLHWSQTTSGDTLAVEISSYVLLAVLSVQPLTTANLGYANRIVNWLVTQQNPYGGFSSTQDTVVALHALSLLAVEVFSLEGSSTVTVQSLSVAGEVYNFDVNRDNRLLYQEKPLKNVPGRYSVRGKGSTCVSMQVACFYNIPTPIKASRTLGVEVKVARDCKVRGADLMLNITVKYNGAKPTTNMVVVNVKLLSGFTADTSLVRMF
;
A
#
# COMPACT_ATOMS: atom_id res chain seq x y z
N MET A 1 13.15 -10.60 42.58
CA MET A 1 13.51 -9.24 42.13
C MET A 1 14.05 -9.39 40.72
N TYR A 2 13.21 -9.18 39.70
CA TYR A 2 13.59 -9.40 38.31
C TYR A 2 14.09 -8.06 37.74
N TYR A 3 15.38 -7.99 37.43
CA TYR A 3 15.96 -6.85 36.74
C TYR A 3 15.77 -7.06 35.24
N ILE A 4 15.12 -6.10 34.57
CA ILE A 4 15.12 -6.00 33.11
C ILE A 4 16.38 -5.23 32.74
N THR A 5 17.38 -5.93 32.21
CA THR A 5 18.58 -5.31 31.66
C THR A 5 18.26 -4.83 30.24
N PHE A 6 18.11 -3.51 30.04
CA PHE A 6 18.11 -2.93 28.70
C PHE A 6 19.56 -2.92 28.18
N ALA A 7 19.88 -3.86 27.29
CA ALA A 7 21.10 -3.76 26.49
C ALA A 7 20.90 -2.64 25.45
N VAL A 8 21.45 -1.45 25.73
CA VAL A 8 21.61 -0.41 24.70
C VAL A 8 22.71 -0.90 23.76
N PHE A 9 22.31 -1.57 22.67
CA PHE A 9 23.20 -1.82 21.55
C PHE A 9 23.50 -0.47 20.89
N LYS A 10 24.59 0.18 21.32
CA LYS A 10 25.18 1.29 20.59
C LYS A 10 25.79 0.67 19.33
N MET A 11 25.02 0.64 18.25
CA MET A 11 25.46 0.11 16.96
C MET A 11 26.51 1.09 16.38
N CYS A 12 27.75 0.96 16.84
CA CYS A 12 28.91 1.67 16.31
C CYS A 12 29.29 1.11 14.94
N TRP A 13 28.43 1.30 13.94
CA TRP A 13 28.84 1.25 12.55
C TRP A 13 28.86 2.70 12.02
N PRO A 14 29.89 3.14 11.30
CA PRO A 14 29.78 4.37 10.53
C PRO A 14 28.80 4.09 9.38
N VAL A 15 27.50 4.27 9.63
CA VAL A 15 26.42 3.98 8.66
C VAL A 15 26.38 4.99 7.51
N VAL A 16 27.17 6.06 7.57
CA VAL A 16 27.16 7.13 6.55
C VAL A 16 28.09 6.82 5.38
N GLY A 17 27.92 5.63 4.81
CA GLY A 17 28.33 5.31 3.45
C GLY A 17 27.06 5.13 2.60
N ASN A 18 27.12 5.39 1.29
CA ASN A 18 26.00 5.16 0.39
C ASN A 18 25.53 3.69 0.51
N LEU A 19 24.43 3.45 1.23
CA LEU A 19 23.93 2.10 1.53
C LEU A 19 23.47 1.36 0.26
N GLY A 20 23.43 2.02 -0.91
CA GLY A 20 23.02 1.47 -2.21
C GLY A 20 21.58 0.97 -2.25
N ASN A 21 20.89 1.00 -1.10
CA ASN A 21 19.61 0.36 -0.84
C ASN A 21 18.74 1.33 -0.03
N THR A 22 17.88 2.04 -0.75
CA THR A 22 16.88 2.97 -0.24
C THR A 22 16.01 2.33 0.85
N TYR A 23 15.66 1.04 0.69
CA TYR A 23 14.85 0.32 1.67
C TYR A 23 15.55 0.15 3.02
N THR A 24 16.82 -0.25 3.01
CA THR A 24 17.63 -0.39 4.23
C THR A 24 17.84 0.95 4.91
N MET A 25 18.06 2.01 4.12
CA MET A 25 18.20 3.37 4.63
C MET A 25 16.92 3.81 5.37
N ALA A 26 15.74 3.41 4.90
CA ALA A 26 14.45 3.85 5.46
C ALA A 26 14.16 3.15 6.78
N LEU A 27 14.41 1.84 6.81
CA LEU A 27 14.36 1.05 8.05
C LEU A 27 15.31 1.59 9.11
N LEU A 28 16.55 1.91 8.73
CA LEU A 28 17.53 2.47 9.66
C LEU A 28 17.09 3.85 10.15
N ALA A 29 16.60 4.72 9.27
CA ALA A 29 16.11 6.03 9.68
C ALA A 29 15.02 5.92 10.76
N TYR A 30 14.05 5.03 10.56
CA TYR A 30 13.00 4.78 11.56
C TYR A 30 13.53 4.08 12.82
N THR A 31 14.46 3.13 12.69
CA THR A 31 15.06 2.44 13.83
C THR A 31 15.84 3.41 14.73
N PHE A 32 16.66 4.29 14.14
CA PHE A 32 17.38 5.33 14.88
C PHE A 32 16.43 6.37 15.48
N SER A 33 15.32 6.69 14.79
CA SER A 33 14.24 7.49 15.39
C SER A 33 13.71 6.87 16.68
N LEU A 34 13.42 5.56 16.68
CA LEU A 34 12.93 4.84 17.87
C LEU A 34 13.99 4.74 18.96
N ALA A 35 15.27 4.63 18.60
CA ALA A 35 16.39 4.60 19.54
C ALA A 35 16.72 5.97 20.15
N GLY A 36 16.09 7.06 19.68
CA GLY A 36 16.37 8.43 20.13
C GLY A 36 17.64 9.05 19.55
N GLU A 37 18.22 8.45 18.50
CA GLU A 37 19.50 8.88 17.92
C GLU A 37 19.29 9.91 16.80
N THR A 38 19.16 11.17 17.21
CA THR A 38 18.68 12.27 16.35
C THR A 38 19.67 12.69 15.26
N SER A 39 20.97 12.62 15.51
CA SER A 39 22.02 13.01 14.57
C SER A 39 22.07 12.08 13.36
N THR A 40 22.15 10.77 13.60
CA THR A 40 22.17 9.73 12.55
C THR A 40 20.87 9.76 11.74
N ARG A 41 19.71 9.89 12.41
CA ARG A 41 18.43 10.07 11.73
C ARG A 41 18.44 11.28 10.79
N ALA A 42 18.91 12.45 11.25
CA ALA A 42 18.94 13.65 10.44
C ALA A 42 19.85 13.50 9.21
N GLN A 43 20.99 12.84 9.37
CA GLN A 43 21.89 12.53 8.25
C GLN A 43 21.22 11.60 7.23
N LEU A 44 20.49 10.58 7.69
CA LEU A 44 19.75 9.66 6.82
C LEU A 44 18.59 10.37 6.10
N LEU A 45 17.84 11.23 6.79
CA LEU A 45 16.78 12.06 6.17
C LEU A 45 17.34 13.01 5.11
N ASN A 46 18.47 13.66 5.37
CA ASN A 46 19.13 14.49 4.35
C ASN A 46 19.62 13.65 3.15
N ALA A 47 20.04 12.40 3.38
CA ALA A 47 20.41 11.50 2.28
C ALA A 47 19.20 11.12 1.42
N PHE A 48 17.99 11.04 1.99
CA PHE A 48 16.76 10.78 1.25
C PHE A 48 16.43 11.87 0.24
N ASP A 49 16.77 13.13 0.50
CA ASP A 49 16.47 14.22 -0.42
C ASP A 49 17.19 14.07 -1.77
N ASN A 50 18.34 13.38 -1.81
CA ASN A 50 19.09 13.12 -3.05
C ASN A 50 18.44 12.05 -3.93
N VAL A 51 17.62 11.18 -3.36
CA VAL A 51 16.97 10.03 -4.04
C VAL A 51 15.45 10.14 -4.04
N ALA A 52 14.92 11.31 -3.65
CA ALA A 52 13.49 11.55 -3.57
C ALA A 52 12.86 11.73 -4.96
N ILE A 53 11.72 11.09 -5.17
CA ILE A 53 10.91 11.25 -6.37
C ILE A 53 9.80 12.27 -6.05
N SER A 54 9.98 13.47 -6.58
CA SER A 54 9.13 14.63 -6.31
C SER A 54 8.29 15.00 -7.54
N GLU A 55 6.98 14.81 -7.44
CA GLU A 55 6.01 15.10 -8.51
C GLU A 55 4.98 16.11 -8.01
N GLY A 56 5.28 17.41 -8.17
CA GLY A 56 4.45 18.49 -7.63
C GLY A 56 4.29 18.39 -6.10
N THR A 57 3.05 18.18 -5.65
CA THR A 57 2.71 18.04 -4.22
C THR A 57 2.95 16.64 -3.65
N LYS A 58 3.41 15.69 -4.48
CA LYS A 58 3.67 14.30 -4.09
C LYS A 58 5.17 14.06 -3.92
N LEU A 59 5.52 13.36 -2.85
CA LEU A 59 6.89 12.98 -2.54
C LEU A 59 6.93 11.50 -2.16
N HIS A 60 7.87 10.74 -2.71
CA HIS A 60 8.04 9.33 -2.39
C HIS A 60 9.43 8.81 -2.73
N TRP A 61 9.69 7.57 -2.36
CA TRP A 61 10.94 6.87 -2.62
C TRP A 61 10.68 5.48 -3.14
N SER A 62 11.61 4.99 -3.97
CA SER A 62 11.64 3.62 -4.46
C SER A 62 13.07 3.08 -4.44
N GLN A 63 13.20 1.76 -4.41
CA GLN A 63 14.44 1.04 -4.61
C GLN A 63 14.84 0.99 -6.10
N THR A 64 13.86 0.99 -7.00
CA THR A 64 14.08 0.94 -8.46
C THR A 64 13.27 2.01 -9.20
N THR A 65 13.78 2.44 -10.36
CA THR A 65 13.17 3.50 -11.18
C THR A 65 11.87 3.10 -11.89
N SER A 66 11.42 1.84 -11.77
CA SER A 66 10.17 1.38 -12.38
C SER A 66 9.43 0.39 -11.48
N GLY A 67 8.15 0.68 -11.21
CA GLY A 67 7.16 -0.25 -10.66
C GLY A 67 7.56 -0.98 -9.38
N ASP A 68 8.09 -0.25 -8.39
CA ASP A 68 8.59 -0.85 -7.17
C ASP A 68 7.48 -1.13 -6.15
N THR A 69 7.23 -2.41 -5.89
CA THR A 69 6.29 -2.88 -4.85
C THR A 69 6.69 -2.44 -3.44
N LEU A 70 7.95 -2.03 -3.23
CA LEU A 70 8.46 -1.59 -1.93
C LEU A 70 8.26 -0.08 -1.71
N ALA A 71 7.89 0.70 -2.73
CA ALA A 71 7.86 2.16 -2.64
C ALA A 71 6.91 2.67 -1.53
N VAL A 72 5.77 2.00 -1.33
CA VAL A 72 4.82 2.32 -0.24
C VAL A 72 5.46 2.10 1.11
N GLU A 73 6.12 0.95 1.31
CA GLU A 73 6.76 0.60 2.57
C GLU A 73 7.93 1.55 2.88
N ILE A 74 8.81 1.81 1.90
CA ILE A 74 9.94 2.75 2.03
C ILE A 74 9.44 4.13 2.43
N SER A 75 8.49 4.68 1.68
CA SER A 75 7.96 6.03 1.90
C SER A 75 7.24 6.13 3.25
N SER A 76 6.61 5.05 3.70
CA SER A 76 5.95 5.00 5.01
C SER A 76 6.96 5.00 6.16
N TYR A 77 8.08 4.27 6.05
CA TYR A 77 9.16 4.36 7.05
C TYR A 77 9.81 5.74 7.10
N VAL A 78 10.00 6.39 5.95
CA VAL A 78 10.49 7.78 5.90
C VAL A 78 9.50 8.71 6.60
N LEU A 79 8.19 8.57 6.34
CA LEU A 79 7.15 9.34 7.01
C LEU A 79 7.20 9.13 8.53
N LEU A 80 7.30 7.89 9.01
CA LEU A 80 7.44 7.59 10.45
C LEU A 80 8.69 8.24 11.05
N ALA A 81 9.82 8.23 10.33
CA ALA A 81 11.04 8.89 10.78
C ALA A 81 10.88 10.41 10.85
N VAL A 82 10.20 11.04 9.89
CA VAL A 82 9.89 12.48 9.90
C VAL A 82 8.96 12.84 11.08
N LEU A 83 7.93 12.03 11.33
CA LEU A 83 6.96 12.25 12.42
C LEU A 83 7.53 12.01 13.82
N SER A 84 8.68 11.32 13.93
CA SER A 84 9.35 11.09 15.23
C SER A 84 10.00 12.33 15.84
N VAL A 85 10.09 13.45 15.10
CA VAL A 85 10.70 14.69 15.58
C VAL A 85 9.75 15.39 16.55
N GLN A 86 10.21 15.68 17.77
CA GLN A 86 9.47 16.53 18.71
C GLN A 86 10.26 17.78 19.09
N PRO A 87 9.64 18.98 19.10
CA PRO A 87 8.29 19.25 18.59
C PRO A 87 8.22 19.18 17.06
N LEU A 88 7.06 18.83 16.50
CA LEU A 88 6.82 18.89 15.06
C LEU A 88 6.68 20.35 14.62
N THR A 89 7.46 20.76 13.63
CA THR A 89 7.39 22.09 13.03
C THR A 89 6.43 22.11 11.85
N THR A 90 5.96 23.30 11.45
CA THR A 90 5.17 23.47 10.22
C THR A 90 5.91 22.97 8.97
N ALA A 91 7.24 23.07 8.94
CA ALA A 91 8.06 22.52 7.86
C ALA A 91 8.01 20.99 7.81
N ASN A 92 8.10 20.33 8.98
CA ASN A 92 7.99 18.87 9.08
C ASN A 92 6.61 18.39 8.63
N LEU A 93 5.54 19.08 9.07
CA LEU A 93 4.17 18.76 8.66
C LEU A 93 3.96 18.98 7.16
N GLY A 94 4.51 20.06 6.60
CA GLY A 94 4.49 20.32 5.16
C GLY A 94 5.19 19.21 4.36
N TYR A 95 6.37 18.76 4.82
CA TYR A 95 7.11 17.66 4.21
C TYR A 95 6.34 16.34 4.31
N ALA A 96 5.85 15.98 5.51
CA ALA A 96 5.04 14.79 5.76
C ALA A 96 3.78 14.76 4.88
N ASN A 97 3.10 15.90 4.72
CA ASN A 97 1.90 16.01 3.89
C ASN A 97 2.18 15.70 2.41
N ARG A 98 3.38 16.01 1.90
CA ARG A 98 3.76 15.64 0.53
C ARG A 98 3.90 14.13 0.37
N ILE A 99 4.38 13.44 1.40
CA ILE A 99 4.49 11.98 1.43
C ILE A 99 3.09 11.35 1.48
N VAL A 100 2.21 11.88 2.34
CA VAL A 100 0.82 11.41 2.46
C VAL A 100 0.02 11.62 1.18
N ASN A 101 0.18 12.76 0.51
CA ASN A 101 -0.44 13.01 -0.80
C ASN A 101 -0.06 11.95 -1.83
N TRP A 102 1.13 11.37 -1.75
CA TRP A 102 1.51 10.25 -2.59
C TRP A 102 0.92 8.93 -2.07
N LEU A 103 1.06 8.61 -0.79
CA LEU A 103 0.56 7.36 -0.18
C LEU A 103 -0.94 7.14 -0.41
N VAL A 104 -1.77 8.18 -0.23
CA VAL A 104 -3.23 8.09 -0.46
C VAL A 104 -3.56 7.71 -1.91
N THR A 105 -2.68 8.03 -2.87
CA THR A 105 -2.90 7.62 -4.28
C THR A 105 -2.52 6.16 -4.56
N GLN A 106 -1.78 5.52 -3.65
CA GLN A 106 -1.43 4.09 -3.73
C GLN A 106 -2.42 3.20 -2.96
N GLN A 107 -3.29 3.79 -2.14
CA GLN A 107 -4.28 3.04 -1.37
C GLN A 107 -5.32 2.42 -2.30
N ASN A 108 -5.78 1.21 -1.99
CA ASN A 108 -6.84 0.53 -2.73
C ASN A 108 -8.24 0.93 -2.19
N PRO A 109 -9.34 0.64 -2.93
CA PRO A 109 -10.71 1.00 -2.54
C PRO A 109 -11.19 0.45 -1.18
N TYR A 110 -10.51 -0.56 -0.65
CA TYR A 110 -10.82 -1.20 0.62
C TYR A 110 -9.92 -0.71 1.77
N GLY A 111 -9.11 0.33 1.53
CA GLY A 111 -8.25 0.95 2.52
C GLY A 111 -6.88 0.29 2.71
N GLY A 112 -6.56 -0.77 1.96
CA GLY A 112 -5.26 -1.45 2.02
C GLY A 112 -4.27 -0.99 0.95
N PHE A 113 -3.12 -1.66 0.87
CA PHE A 113 -2.12 -1.49 -0.18
C PHE A 113 -1.87 -2.83 -0.88
N SER A 114 -0.75 -2.98 -1.58
CA SER A 114 -0.51 -4.13 -2.47
C SER A 114 0.02 -5.36 -1.73
N SER A 115 0.62 -5.18 -0.54
CA SER A 115 1.18 -6.24 0.30
C SER A 115 0.66 -6.14 1.74
N THR A 116 1.17 -6.98 2.64
CA THR A 116 0.84 -6.91 4.06
C THR A 116 1.69 -5.86 4.78
N GLN A 117 3.00 -5.85 4.54
CA GLN A 117 3.92 -4.98 5.28
C GLN A 117 3.74 -3.50 4.90
N ASP A 118 3.62 -3.20 3.62
CA ASP A 118 3.28 -1.85 3.15
C ASP A 118 1.96 -1.36 3.77
N THR A 119 0.94 -2.23 3.88
CA THR A 119 -0.35 -1.88 4.47
C THR A 119 -0.22 -1.54 5.96
N VAL A 120 0.46 -2.39 6.73
CA VAL A 120 0.62 -2.16 8.18
C VAL A 120 1.40 -0.88 8.45
N VAL A 121 2.54 -0.70 7.78
CA VAL A 121 3.44 0.45 8.02
C VAL A 121 2.80 1.75 7.51
N ALA A 122 2.15 1.73 6.34
CA ALA A 122 1.47 2.91 5.80
C ALA A 122 0.30 3.35 6.68
N LEU A 123 -0.56 2.43 7.11
CA LEU A 123 -1.68 2.76 8.00
C LEU A 123 -1.19 3.28 9.36
N HIS A 124 -0.11 2.71 9.90
CA HIS A 124 0.51 3.24 11.11
C HIS A 124 1.01 4.68 10.89
N ALA A 125 1.75 4.95 9.82
CA ALA A 125 2.27 6.28 9.53
C ALA A 125 1.16 7.33 9.30
N LEU A 126 0.13 6.96 8.54
CA LEU A 126 -1.04 7.81 8.29
C LEU A 126 -1.82 8.09 9.58
N SER A 127 -1.95 7.11 10.47
CA SER A 127 -2.64 7.29 11.75
C SER A 127 -1.90 8.26 12.67
N LEU A 128 -0.57 8.21 12.71
CA LEU A 128 0.23 9.16 13.50
C LEU A 128 0.10 10.57 12.96
N LEU A 129 0.18 10.77 11.64
CA LEU A 129 -0.06 12.10 11.08
C LEU A 129 -1.49 12.57 11.38
N ALA A 130 -2.48 11.68 11.27
CA ALA A 130 -3.88 12.02 11.52
C ALA A 130 -4.11 12.53 12.94
N VAL A 131 -3.39 12.02 13.95
CA VAL A 131 -3.42 12.53 15.33
C VAL A 131 -2.86 13.96 15.41
N GLU A 132 -1.77 14.24 14.71
CA GLU A 132 -1.10 15.55 14.73
C GLU A 132 -1.89 16.64 14.01
N VAL A 133 -2.58 16.31 12.92
CA VAL A 133 -3.37 17.27 12.12
C VAL A 133 -4.86 17.26 12.49
N PHE A 134 -5.23 16.53 13.53
CA PHE A 134 -6.62 16.36 13.93
C PHE A 134 -7.27 17.68 14.35
N SER A 135 -8.43 17.97 13.79
CA SER A 135 -9.32 19.05 14.23
C SER A 135 -10.69 18.50 14.61
N LEU A 136 -11.27 19.04 15.68
CA LEU A 136 -12.65 18.75 16.12
C LEU A 136 -13.70 19.54 15.34
N GLU A 137 -13.29 20.61 14.66
CA GLU A 137 -14.18 21.56 14.03
C GLU A 137 -14.12 21.50 12.51
N GLY A 138 -15.27 21.75 11.90
CA GLY A 138 -15.43 21.93 10.46
C GLY A 138 -16.38 20.93 9.82
N SER A 139 -16.82 21.28 8.62
CA SER A 139 -17.64 20.43 7.77
C SER A 139 -17.29 20.69 6.31
N SER A 140 -17.43 19.67 5.49
CA SER A 140 -17.25 19.77 4.04
C SER A 140 -18.25 18.89 3.31
N THR A 141 -18.78 19.44 2.22
CA THR A 141 -19.62 18.72 1.27
C THR A 141 -18.84 18.51 -0.02
N VAL A 142 -18.77 17.28 -0.49
CA VAL A 142 -18.23 16.92 -1.80
C VAL A 142 -19.39 16.59 -2.74
N THR A 143 -19.50 17.36 -3.82
CA THR A 143 -20.49 17.15 -4.87
C THR A 143 -19.83 16.54 -6.10
N VAL A 144 -20.31 15.39 -6.54
CA VAL A 144 -19.90 14.69 -7.76
C VAL A 144 -21.05 14.75 -8.76
N GLN A 145 -20.82 15.31 -9.95
CA GLN A 145 -21.86 15.53 -10.95
C GLN A 145 -21.47 14.91 -12.29
N SER A 146 -22.38 14.13 -12.87
CA SER A 146 -22.24 13.63 -14.24
C SER A 146 -22.41 14.79 -15.24
N LEU A 147 -21.53 14.88 -16.23
CA LEU A 147 -21.56 15.92 -17.26
C LEU A 147 -22.52 15.63 -18.43
N SER A 148 -23.37 14.61 -18.29
CA SER A 148 -24.40 14.23 -19.27
C SER A 148 -25.66 15.10 -19.17
N VAL A 149 -26.46 15.17 -20.24
CA VAL A 149 -27.67 16.02 -20.36
C VAL A 149 -28.74 15.74 -19.27
N ALA A 150 -28.78 14.52 -18.72
CA ALA A 150 -29.58 14.15 -17.54
C ALA A 150 -28.69 13.61 -16.40
N GLY A 151 -27.56 14.27 -16.15
CA GLY A 151 -26.53 13.79 -15.23
C GLY A 151 -26.97 13.79 -13.77
N GLU A 152 -26.83 12.64 -13.12
CA GLU A 152 -27.05 12.51 -11.67
C GLU A 152 -26.02 13.34 -10.88
N VAL A 153 -26.47 13.83 -9.72
CA VAL A 153 -25.66 14.56 -8.75
C VAL A 153 -25.58 13.74 -7.47
N TYR A 154 -24.37 13.49 -6.99
CA TYR A 154 -24.08 12.74 -5.77
C TYR A 154 -23.41 13.68 -4.77
N ASN A 155 -24.04 13.87 -3.61
CA ASN A 155 -23.46 14.66 -2.50
C ASN A 155 -22.95 13.75 -1.40
N PHE A 156 -21.79 14.08 -0.84
CA PHE A 156 -21.18 13.43 0.31
C PHE A 156 -20.92 14.51 1.36
N ASP A 157 -21.59 14.40 2.50
CA ASP A 157 -21.45 15.36 3.60
C ASP A 157 -20.56 14.77 4.67
N VAL A 158 -19.50 15.49 5.01
CA VAL A 158 -18.53 15.13 6.06
C VAL A 158 -18.61 16.19 7.14
N ASN A 159 -18.96 15.77 8.35
CA ASN A 159 -19.08 16.60 9.54
C ASN A 159 -18.54 15.85 10.76
N ARG A 160 -18.61 16.49 11.93
CA ARG A 160 -18.10 15.94 13.19
C ARG A 160 -18.65 14.54 13.51
N ASP A 161 -19.92 14.29 13.21
CA ASP A 161 -20.63 13.08 13.62
C ASP A 161 -20.39 11.91 12.67
N ASN A 162 -20.11 12.18 11.39
CA ASN A 162 -19.99 11.15 10.35
C ASN A 162 -18.61 11.07 9.68
N ARG A 163 -17.60 11.83 10.13
CA ARG A 163 -16.25 11.84 9.53
C ARG A 163 -15.49 10.50 9.54
N LEU A 164 -15.89 9.57 10.42
CA LEU A 164 -15.34 8.21 10.47
C LEU A 164 -16.24 7.19 9.74
N LEU A 165 -17.40 7.62 9.24
CA LEU A 165 -18.35 6.76 8.56
C LEU A 165 -17.95 6.63 7.09
N TYR A 166 -17.82 5.39 6.65
CA TYR A 166 -17.63 5.07 5.23
C TYR A 166 -18.87 5.46 4.42
N GLN A 167 -18.67 6.16 3.30
CA GLN A 167 -19.72 6.57 2.38
C GLN A 167 -19.34 6.17 0.96
N GLU A 168 -20.22 5.42 0.28
CA GLU A 168 -20.06 5.04 -1.13
C GLU A 168 -21.35 5.29 -1.92
N LYS A 169 -21.22 5.60 -3.21
CA LYS A 169 -22.36 5.69 -4.13
C LYS A 169 -21.97 5.11 -5.49
N PRO A 170 -22.76 4.17 -6.04
CA PRO A 170 -22.49 3.62 -7.36
C PRO A 170 -22.78 4.67 -8.44
N LEU A 171 -21.82 4.87 -9.34
CA LEU A 171 -21.97 5.75 -10.49
C LEU A 171 -22.66 4.99 -11.63
N LYS A 172 -23.79 5.50 -12.13
CA LYS A 172 -24.60 4.78 -13.15
C LYS A 172 -24.05 4.87 -14.57
N ASN A 173 -23.50 6.02 -14.97
CA ASN A 173 -23.10 6.31 -16.35
C ASN A 173 -21.59 6.11 -16.54
N VAL A 174 -21.13 4.84 -16.50
CA VAL A 174 -19.73 4.46 -16.70
C VAL A 174 -19.57 3.69 -18.02
N PRO A 175 -18.67 4.08 -18.94
CA PRO A 175 -17.72 5.20 -18.85
C PRO A 175 -18.40 6.56 -19.07
N GLY A 176 -17.96 7.58 -18.32
CA GLY A 176 -18.53 8.93 -18.39
C GLY A 176 -17.61 9.98 -17.78
N ARG A 177 -17.90 11.26 -18.04
CA ARG A 177 -17.15 12.39 -17.46
C ARG A 177 -17.90 12.93 -16.24
N TYR A 178 -17.18 13.07 -15.14
CA TYR A 178 -17.71 13.57 -13.88
C TYR A 178 -16.91 14.80 -13.41
N SER A 179 -17.59 15.76 -12.79
CA SER A 179 -16.99 16.91 -12.11
C SER A 179 -17.09 16.70 -10.61
N VAL A 180 -16.00 16.96 -9.88
CA VAL A 180 -15.95 16.90 -8.41
C VAL A 180 -15.73 18.31 -7.89
N ARG A 181 -16.55 18.74 -6.92
CA ARG A 181 -16.42 20.03 -6.23
C ARG A 181 -16.51 19.82 -4.73
N GLY A 182 -15.52 20.29 -3.98
CA GLY A 182 -15.55 20.35 -2.52
C GLY A 182 -15.90 21.76 -2.04
N LYS A 183 -16.75 21.86 -1.03
CA LYS A 183 -17.07 23.12 -0.34
C LYS A 183 -17.06 22.88 1.17
N GLY A 184 -16.26 23.65 1.91
CA GLY A 184 -16.19 23.54 3.36
C GLY A 184 -14.85 23.94 3.94
N SER A 185 -14.64 23.62 5.21
CA SER A 185 -13.44 23.96 5.98
C SER A 185 -12.57 22.75 6.33
N THR A 186 -13.00 21.53 5.99
CA THR A 186 -12.27 20.29 6.28
C THR A 186 -11.72 19.64 5.02
N CYS A 187 -10.57 18.98 5.13
CA CYS A 187 -10.03 18.15 4.06
C CYS A 187 -10.79 16.81 4.01
N VAL A 188 -11.20 16.40 2.82
CA VAL A 188 -11.88 15.13 2.58
C VAL A 188 -11.06 14.32 1.57
N SER A 189 -10.75 13.07 1.92
CA SER A 189 -10.16 12.12 0.98
C SER A 189 -11.28 11.42 0.20
N MET A 190 -11.17 11.41 -1.13
CA MET A 190 -12.12 10.76 -2.01
C MET A 190 -11.36 9.82 -2.95
N GLN A 191 -11.91 8.62 -3.15
CA GLN A 191 -11.39 7.64 -4.09
C GLN A 191 -12.47 7.20 -5.08
N VAL A 192 -12.07 6.92 -6.31
CA VAL A 192 -12.93 6.34 -7.33
C VAL A 192 -12.38 4.96 -7.71
N ALA A 193 -13.22 3.94 -7.59
CA ALA A 193 -12.89 2.56 -7.92
C ALA A 193 -13.67 2.12 -9.15
N CYS A 194 -13.00 1.45 -10.10
CA CYS A 194 -13.63 0.89 -11.29
C CYS A 194 -13.26 -0.59 -11.41
N PHE A 195 -14.27 -1.45 -11.44
CA PHE A 195 -14.11 -2.89 -11.58
C PHE A 195 -14.70 -3.32 -12.91
N TYR A 196 -13.90 -3.96 -13.76
CA TYR A 196 -14.33 -4.46 -15.06
C TYR A 196 -13.60 -5.75 -15.41
N ASN A 197 -14.25 -6.58 -16.23
CA ASN A 197 -13.65 -7.83 -16.71
C ASN A 197 -12.75 -7.55 -17.90
N ILE A 198 -11.57 -8.16 -17.89
CA ILE A 198 -10.65 -8.17 -19.03
C ILE A 198 -10.55 -9.58 -19.62
N PRO A 199 -10.35 -9.72 -20.95
CA PRO A 199 -10.01 -10.99 -21.54
C PRO A 199 -8.74 -11.58 -20.90
N THR A 200 -8.63 -12.90 -20.85
CA THR A 200 -7.45 -13.58 -20.31
C THR A 200 -6.19 -13.08 -21.05
N PRO A 201 -5.18 -12.56 -20.32
CA PRO A 201 -3.97 -12.03 -20.95
C PRO A 201 -3.26 -13.07 -21.80
N ILE A 202 -2.95 -12.72 -23.06
CA ILE A 202 -2.24 -13.63 -23.99
C ILE A 202 -0.76 -13.78 -23.60
N LYS A 203 -0.21 -12.81 -22.85
CA LYS A 203 1.17 -12.84 -22.37
C LYS A 203 1.23 -13.43 -20.96
N ALA A 204 1.72 -14.65 -20.84
CA ALA A 204 2.07 -15.23 -19.54
C ALA A 204 3.24 -14.44 -18.91
N SER A 205 3.21 -14.30 -17.59
CA SER A 205 4.33 -13.73 -16.83
C SER A 205 5.60 -14.55 -17.08
N ARG A 206 6.73 -13.88 -17.33
CA ARG A 206 8.03 -14.56 -17.47
C ARG A 206 8.60 -15.02 -16.13
N THR A 207 8.10 -14.47 -15.01
CA THR A 207 8.66 -14.68 -13.67
C THR A 207 8.23 -16.00 -13.04
N LEU A 208 6.95 -16.38 -13.22
CA LEU A 208 6.38 -17.62 -12.71
C LEU A 208 5.64 -18.34 -13.84
N GLY A 209 6.09 -19.56 -14.15
CA GLY A 209 5.38 -20.48 -15.03
C GLY A 209 4.51 -21.41 -14.21
N VAL A 210 3.23 -21.51 -14.56
CA VAL A 210 2.30 -22.45 -13.94
C VAL A 210 1.81 -23.40 -15.01
N GLU A 211 2.07 -24.69 -14.83
CA GLU A 211 1.57 -25.77 -15.68
C GLU A 211 0.52 -26.55 -14.89
N VAL A 212 -0.68 -26.71 -15.48
CA VAL A 212 -1.77 -27.48 -14.89
C VAL A 212 -2.08 -28.65 -15.80
N LYS A 213 -1.87 -29.87 -15.30
CA LYS A 213 -2.24 -31.11 -15.99
C LYS A 213 -3.47 -31.70 -15.33
N VAL A 214 -4.50 -31.96 -16.12
CA VAL A 214 -5.74 -32.60 -15.66
C VAL A 214 -5.66 -34.08 -16.02
N ALA A 215 -5.62 -34.94 -15.02
CA ALA A 215 -5.82 -36.38 -15.18
C ALA A 215 -7.26 -36.71 -14.80
N ARG A 216 -7.95 -37.48 -15.66
CA ARG A 216 -9.33 -37.91 -15.44
C ARG A 216 -9.34 -39.38 -15.05
N ASP A 217 -9.96 -39.71 -13.93
CA ASP A 217 -10.35 -41.10 -13.67
C ASP A 217 -11.79 -41.31 -14.16
N CYS A 218 -11.93 -41.87 -15.37
CA CYS A 218 -13.23 -42.12 -15.97
C CYS A 218 -13.96 -43.34 -15.38
N LYS A 219 -13.41 -44.01 -14.35
CA LYS A 219 -13.92 -45.31 -13.89
C LYS A 219 -15.03 -45.22 -12.85
N VAL A 220 -15.28 -44.06 -12.24
CA VAL A 220 -16.24 -43.91 -11.13
C VAL A 220 -17.48 -43.12 -11.57
N ARG A 221 -18.66 -43.50 -11.07
CA ARG A 221 -19.88 -42.69 -11.20
C ARG A 221 -19.69 -41.42 -10.36
N GLY A 222 -19.29 -40.34 -11.02
CA GLY A 222 -18.76 -39.13 -10.41
C GLY A 222 -17.40 -38.85 -11.04
N ALA A 223 -17.27 -37.75 -11.79
CA ALA A 223 -16.06 -37.47 -12.54
C ALA A 223 -15.03 -36.79 -11.62
N ASP A 224 -14.21 -37.60 -10.96
CA ASP A 224 -13.06 -37.09 -10.20
C ASP A 224 -11.97 -36.62 -11.17
N LEU A 225 -11.57 -35.36 -11.03
CA LEU A 225 -10.50 -34.74 -11.81
C LEU A 225 -9.30 -34.52 -10.90
N MET A 226 -8.19 -35.19 -11.19
CA MET A 226 -6.92 -34.92 -10.53
C MET A 226 -6.20 -33.78 -11.23
N LEU A 227 -5.90 -32.73 -10.47
CA LEU A 227 -5.18 -31.55 -10.95
C LEU A 227 -3.73 -31.60 -10.46
N ASN A 228 -2.79 -31.82 -11.37
CA ASN A 228 -1.36 -31.73 -11.10
C ASN A 228 -0.87 -30.34 -11.48
N ILE A 229 -0.54 -29.53 -10.47
CA ILE A 229 -0.12 -28.14 -10.65
C ILE A 229 1.38 -28.06 -10.39
N THR A 230 2.15 -27.68 -11.42
CA THR A 230 3.59 -27.48 -11.31
C THR A 230 3.89 -26.00 -11.46
N VAL A 231 4.59 -25.43 -10.46
CA VAL A 231 5.00 -24.02 -10.47
C VAL A 231 6.50 -23.95 -10.62
N LYS A 232 6.97 -23.17 -11.60
CA LYS A 232 8.38 -22.94 -11.87
C LYS A 232 8.71 -21.46 -11.79
N TYR A 233 9.70 -21.10 -10.97
CA TYR A 233 10.24 -19.76 -10.92
C TYR A 233 11.32 -19.57 -11.99
N ASN A 234 11.12 -18.58 -12.86
CA ASN A 234 12.05 -18.18 -13.93
C ASN A 234 12.40 -16.68 -13.82
N GLY A 235 12.33 -16.12 -12.61
CA GLY A 235 12.62 -14.71 -12.38
C GLY A 235 14.10 -14.36 -12.50
N ALA A 236 14.40 -13.06 -12.46
CA ALA A 236 15.78 -12.56 -12.61
C ALA A 236 16.67 -12.82 -11.38
N LYS A 237 16.08 -13.07 -10.21
CA LYS A 237 16.82 -13.38 -8.98
C LYS A 237 17.10 -14.89 -8.91
N PRO A 238 18.14 -15.33 -8.19
CA PRO A 238 18.44 -16.75 -8.04
C PRO A 238 17.36 -17.53 -7.30
N THR A 239 16.67 -16.88 -6.36
CA THR A 239 15.58 -17.48 -5.57
C THR A 239 14.41 -16.49 -5.43
N THR A 240 13.23 -17.06 -5.22
CA THR A 240 12.05 -16.31 -4.74
C THR A 240 12.00 -16.38 -3.21
N ASN A 241 11.29 -15.43 -2.59
CA ASN A 241 11.00 -15.48 -1.16
C ASN A 241 9.73 -16.34 -0.95
N MET A 242 8.59 -15.71 -0.63
CA MET A 242 7.30 -16.39 -0.50
C MET A 242 6.56 -16.42 -1.85
N VAL A 243 5.87 -17.53 -2.12
CA VAL A 243 4.99 -17.68 -3.28
C VAL A 243 3.63 -18.16 -2.81
N VAL A 244 2.57 -17.52 -3.32
CA VAL A 244 1.19 -17.94 -3.09
C VAL A 244 0.62 -18.43 -4.42
N VAL A 245 0.04 -19.63 -4.41
CA VAL A 245 -0.61 -20.23 -5.58
C VAL A 245 -2.12 -20.19 -5.35
N ASN A 246 -2.83 -19.39 -6.15
CA ASN A 246 -4.28 -19.31 -6.12
C ASN A 246 -4.89 -20.06 -7.30
N VAL A 247 -5.71 -21.08 -7.03
CA VAL A 247 -6.30 -21.97 -8.04
C VAL A 247 -7.80 -21.78 -8.03
N LYS A 248 -8.35 -21.23 -9.12
CA LYS A 248 -9.80 -21.13 -9.31
C LYS A 248 -10.31 -22.38 -10.01
N LEU A 249 -11.18 -23.13 -9.34
CA LEU A 249 -11.79 -24.35 -9.87
C LEU A 249 -12.89 -24.03 -10.88
N LEU A 250 -13.23 -25.04 -11.70
CA LEU A 250 -14.38 -24.99 -12.60
C LEU A 250 -15.69 -24.97 -11.80
N SER A 251 -16.70 -24.27 -12.31
CA SER A 251 -18.03 -24.25 -11.71
C SER A 251 -18.59 -25.67 -11.56
N GLY A 252 -19.11 -25.98 -10.38
CA GLY A 252 -19.66 -27.31 -10.06
C GLY A 252 -18.65 -28.31 -9.51
N PHE A 253 -17.36 -27.95 -9.41
CA PHE A 253 -16.33 -28.76 -8.77
C PHE A 253 -15.96 -28.18 -7.39
N THR A 254 -15.64 -29.08 -6.46
CA THR A 254 -15.04 -28.73 -5.17
C THR A 254 -13.71 -29.46 -5.05
N ALA A 255 -12.75 -28.86 -4.34
CA ALA A 255 -11.46 -29.51 -4.11
C ALA A 255 -11.58 -30.48 -2.95
N ASP A 256 -11.02 -31.68 -3.12
CA ASP A 256 -10.73 -32.57 -2.01
C ASP A 256 -9.47 -32.07 -1.30
N THR A 257 -9.66 -31.47 -0.12
CA THR A 257 -8.57 -30.90 0.68
C THR A 257 -7.64 -31.96 1.27
N SER A 258 -8.09 -33.22 1.38
CA SER A 258 -7.27 -34.32 1.91
C SER A 258 -6.14 -34.73 0.96
N LEU A 259 -6.28 -34.42 -0.32
CA LEU A 259 -5.31 -34.74 -1.38
C LEU A 259 -4.31 -33.60 -1.65
N VAL A 260 -4.46 -32.45 -0.98
CA VAL A 260 -3.51 -31.34 -1.11
C VAL A 260 -2.21 -31.71 -0.42
N ARG A 261 -1.21 -32.12 -1.21
CA ARG A 261 0.16 -32.39 -0.75
C ARG A 261 1.08 -31.28 -1.26
N MET A 262 1.63 -30.49 -0.35
CA MET A 262 2.75 -29.61 -0.65
C MET A 262 4.04 -30.43 -0.59
N PHE A 263 4.85 -30.37 -1.65
CA PHE A 263 6.20 -30.94 -1.70
C PHE A 263 7.23 -29.84 -1.52
#